data_AF-A0A7V3P9Z0-F1
#
_entry.id   AF-A0A7V3P9Z0-F1
#
_cell.length_a   1.000
_cell.length_b   1.000
_cell.length_c   1.000
_cell.angle_alpha   90.00
_cell.angle_beta   90.00
_cell.angle_gamma   90.00
#
_symmetry.space_group_name_H-M   'P 1'
#
loop_
_entity.id
_entity.type
_entity.pdbx_description
1 polymer ?
#
loop_
_entity_poly.entity_id
_entity_poly.type
_entity_poly.pdbx_seq_one_letter_code
_entity_poly.pdbx_strand_id
1 'polypeptide(L)'
;VVIPEPEAGCTLADKVEVEELLALKARHPGALVVSYVNTTAAVKALSDICCTSANAAQVIASLPGDREIIFVPDRNLGAWAAKKAGRELVLWPGFCPTHELITLDDVKQARLCHPGAKLVVHPECRPEIAEAADAVKGTSGMLRYCREEEAAEFLIGTEVGMLARLRRELPHKRFYPVTQLAVCPFMKMTTLEKLLRALQEEQPVVRVEPVLRERALGAVQRMIEVGG
;
A
#
# COMPACT_ATOMS: atom_id res chain seq x y z
N VAL A 1 -3.33 -18.83 -12.01
CA VAL A 1 -3.89 -17.58 -11.46
C VAL A 1 -4.66 -16.91 -12.58
N VAL A 2 -5.94 -16.60 -12.36
CA VAL A 2 -6.81 -15.92 -13.33
C VAL A 2 -7.16 -14.54 -12.79
N ILE A 3 -7.12 -13.52 -13.64
CA ILE A 3 -7.54 -12.15 -13.30
C ILE A 3 -8.69 -11.73 -14.23
N PRO A 4 -9.88 -11.36 -13.72
CA PRO A 4 -11.02 -11.04 -14.57
C PRO A 4 -10.83 -9.84 -15.52
N GLU A 5 -9.89 -8.96 -15.19
CA GLU A 5 -9.57 -7.75 -15.93
C GLU A 5 -8.05 -7.55 -15.97
N PRO A 6 -7.36 -7.95 -17.06
CA PRO A 6 -5.91 -7.77 -17.23
C PRO A 6 -5.45 -6.32 -17.10
N GLU A 7 -6.31 -5.36 -17.46
CA GLU A 7 -5.97 -3.94 -17.41
C GLU A 7 -6.15 -3.34 -16.00
N ALA A 8 -6.62 -4.12 -15.01
CA ALA A 8 -6.74 -3.69 -13.62
C ALA A 8 -5.36 -3.61 -12.92
N GLY A 9 -4.53 -2.69 -13.41
CA GLY A 9 -3.18 -2.42 -12.94
C GLY A 9 -3.12 -1.47 -11.74
N CYS A 10 -1.93 -0.92 -11.49
CA CYS A 10 -1.69 0.04 -10.42
C CYS A 10 -0.70 1.09 -10.90
N THR A 11 -1.18 2.33 -11.07
CA THR A 11 -0.34 3.43 -11.54
C THR A 11 0.88 3.69 -10.68
N LEU A 12 0.81 3.37 -9.38
CA LEU A 12 1.94 3.45 -8.47
C LEU A 12 3.02 2.39 -8.79
N ALA A 13 2.61 1.18 -9.17
CA ALA A 13 3.54 0.13 -9.59
C ALA A 13 4.24 0.50 -10.90
N ASP A 14 3.52 1.18 -11.79
CA ASP A 14 4.02 1.66 -13.09
C ASP A 14 4.90 2.92 -12.95
N LYS A 15 5.15 3.43 -11.73
CA LYS A 15 6.08 4.56 -11.50
C LYS A 15 7.53 4.16 -11.36
N VAL A 16 7.87 2.87 -11.43
CA VAL A 16 9.25 2.40 -11.32
C VAL A 16 9.61 1.60 -12.55
N GLU A 17 10.42 2.20 -13.40
CA GLU A 17 11.05 1.51 -14.52
C GLU A 17 12.34 0.81 -14.07
N VAL A 18 12.64 -0.33 -14.68
CA VAL A 18 13.78 -1.20 -14.32
C VAL A 18 15.09 -0.45 -14.49
N GLU A 19 15.24 0.28 -15.59
CA GLU A 19 16.43 1.02 -15.97
C GLU A 19 16.72 2.16 -14.99
N GLU A 20 15.67 2.86 -14.56
CA GLU A 20 15.78 3.96 -13.61
C GLU A 20 16.14 3.46 -12.20
N LEU A 21 15.59 2.31 -11.79
CA LEU A 21 15.99 1.67 -10.53
C LEU A 21 17.44 1.20 -10.58
N LEU A 22 17.89 0.59 -11.68
CA LEU A 22 19.29 0.21 -11.86
C LEU A 22 20.22 1.43 -11.82
N ALA A 23 19.84 2.53 -12.46
CA ALA A 23 20.58 3.78 -12.40
C ALA A 23 20.64 4.34 -10.97
N LEU A 24 19.55 4.25 -10.20
CA LEU A 24 19.55 4.64 -8.80
C LEU A 24 20.46 3.73 -7.96
N LYS A 25 20.42 2.42 -8.15
CA LYS A 25 21.35 1.47 -7.48
C LYS A 25 22.81 1.78 -7.81
N ALA A 26 23.12 2.19 -9.05
CA ALA A 26 24.48 2.57 -9.44
C ALA A 26 24.96 3.86 -8.75
N ARG A 27 24.06 4.80 -8.45
CA ARG A 27 24.36 6.01 -7.66
C ARG A 27 24.51 5.73 -6.15
N HIS A 28 23.96 4.61 -5.68
CA HIS A 28 23.96 4.19 -4.28
C HIS A 28 24.59 2.78 -4.13
N PRO A 29 25.90 2.65 -4.40
CA PRO A 29 26.56 1.34 -4.45
C PRO A 29 26.48 0.63 -3.10
N GLY A 30 25.97 -0.61 -3.10
CA GLY A 30 25.79 -1.40 -1.89
C GLY A 30 24.49 -1.10 -1.13
N ALA A 31 23.62 -0.21 -1.62
CA ALA A 31 22.29 -0.03 -1.04
C ALA A 31 21.41 -1.29 -1.23
N LEU A 32 20.59 -1.58 -0.22
CA LEU A 32 19.54 -2.59 -0.28
C LEU A 32 18.30 -1.97 -0.94
N VAL A 33 17.59 -2.74 -1.76
CA VAL A 33 16.33 -2.33 -2.36
C VAL A 33 15.17 -2.99 -1.63
N VAL A 34 14.34 -2.17 -0.97
CA VAL A 34 13.05 -2.57 -0.40
C VAL A 34 11.95 -2.13 -1.34
N SER A 35 11.17 -3.09 -1.85
CA SER A 35 10.05 -2.79 -2.75
C SER A 35 8.71 -3.07 -2.11
N TYR A 36 7.84 -2.06 -2.08
CA TYR A 36 6.43 -2.28 -1.79
C TYR A 36 5.83 -3.26 -2.82
N VAL A 37 4.90 -4.11 -2.40
CA VAL A 37 4.22 -5.09 -3.27
C VAL A 37 3.55 -4.46 -4.49
N ASN A 38 3.18 -3.18 -4.44
CA ASN A 38 2.69 -2.41 -5.59
C ASN A 38 3.87 -2.01 -6.50
N THR A 39 4.48 -3.00 -7.13
CA THR A 39 5.59 -2.90 -8.10
C THR A 39 5.46 -4.03 -9.12
N THR A 40 6.09 -3.91 -10.27
CA THR A 40 6.11 -5.00 -11.26
C THR A 40 6.93 -6.20 -10.77
N ALA A 41 6.73 -7.37 -11.39
CA ALA A 41 7.60 -8.53 -11.13
C ALA A 41 9.06 -8.24 -11.51
N ALA A 42 9.27 -7.46 -12.58
CA ALA A 42 10.60 -7.01 -13.02
C ALA A 42 11.33 -6.20 -11.94
N VAL A 43 10.63 -5.25 -11.31
CA VAL A 43 11.18 -4.50 -10.17
C VAL A 43 11.49 -5.42 -8.99
N LYS A 44 10.57 -6.33 -8.63
CA LYS A 44 10.78 -7.29 -7.53
C LYS A 44 12.00 -8.19 -7.75
N ALA A 45 12.33 -8.53 -9.00
CA ALA A 45 13.51 -9.31 -9.32
C ALA A 45 14.84 -8.56 -9.10
N LEU A 46 14.80 -7.24 -8.96
CA LEU A 46 15.95 -6.39 -8.58
C LEU A 46 15.98 -6.05 -7.08
N SER A 47 14.96 -6.46 -6.34
CA SER A 47 14.77 -6.11 -4.93
C SER A 47 15.46 -7.10 -4.00
N ASP A 48 16.02 -6.56 -2.93
CA ASP A 48 16.55 -7.38 -1.84
C ASP A 48 15.41 -7.92 -0.98
N ILE A 49 14.34 -7.17 -0.75
CA ILE A 49 13.18 -7.67 0.01
C ILE A 49 11.92 -6.89 -0.36
N CYS A 50 10.75 -7.56 -0.33
CA CYS A 50 9.47 -6.88 -0.50
C CYS A 50 8.92 -6.35 0.84
N CYS A 51 7.92 -5.48 0.79
CA CYS A 51 7.10 -5.15 1.95
C CYS A 51 5.65 -4.85 1.54
N THR A 52 4.77 -4.77 2.53
CA THR A 52 3.39 -4.26 2.41
C THR A 52 3.21 -3.05 3.33
N SER A 53 2.10 -2.33 3.18
CA SER A 53 1.73 -1.27 4.13
C SER A 53 1.52 -1.76 5.58
N ALA A 54 1.42 -3.08 5.80
CA ALA A 54 1.28 -3.69 7.12
C ALA A 54 2.62 -3.96 7.82
N ASN A 55 3.69 -4.24 7.08
CA ASN A 55 4.98 -4.68 7.64
C ASN A 55 6.20 -3.86 7.18
N ALA A 56 6.02 -2.80 6.38
CA ALA A 56 7.14 -1.97 5.88
C ALA A 56 8.11 -1.52 6.97
N ALA A 57 7.61 -1.01 8.10
CA ALA A 57 8.46 -0.59 9.23
C ALA A 57 9.25 -1.75 9.85
N GLN A 58 8.64 -2.95 9.97
CA GLN A 58 9.32 -4.14 10.47
C GLN A 58 10.41 -4.61 9.51
N VAL A 59 10.12 -4.63 8.20
CA VAL A 59 11.09 -4.97 7.15
C VAL A 59 12.28 -4.01 7.17
N ILE A 60 12.05 -2.70 7.29
CA ILE A 60 13.14 -1.73 7.36
C ILE A 60 13.98 -1.91 8.62
N ALA A 61 13.35 -2.22 9.76
CA ALA A 61 14.03 -2.44 11.03
C ALA A 61 14.83 -3.76 11.06
N SER A 62 14.45 -4.77 10.27
CA SER A 62 15.15 -6.07 10.25
C SER A 62 16.43 -6.07 9.40
N LEU A 63 16.66 -5.05 8.58
CA LEU A 63 17.80 -4.99 7.67
C LEU A 63 19.08 -4.47 8.36
N PRO A 64 20.29 -4.89 7.94
CA PRO A 64 21.56 -4.44 8.54
C PRO A 64 21.68 -2.91 8.62
N GLY A 65 21.93 -2.36 9.81
CA GLY A 65 21.87 -0.91 10.06
C GLY A 65 22.95 -0.06 9.38
N ASP A 66 24.02 -0.68 8.90
CA ASP A 66 25.16 -0.06 8.23
C ASP A 66 24.96 0.13 6.71
N ARG A 67 23.87 -0.42 6.15
CA ARG A 67 23.56 -0.33 4.72
C ARG A 67 22.51 0.73 4.43
N GLU A 68 22.72 1.50 3.36
CA GLU A 68 21.68 2.38 2.83
C GLU A 68 20.52 1.55 2.27
N ILE A 69 19.30 2.09 2.33
CA ILE A 69 18.11 1.46 1.76
C ILE A 69 17.48 2.39 0.73
N ILE A 70 17.28 1.86 -0.48
CA ILE A 70 16.38 2.41 -1.48
C ILE A 70 14.98 1.83 -1.24
N PHE A 71 13.99 2.70 -1.06
CA PHE A 71 12.60 2.31 -0.90
C PHE A 71 11.78 2.72 -2.13
N VAL A 72 11.11 1.76 -2.77
CA VAL A 72 10.30 1.99 -3.97
C VAL A 72 8.89 1.39 -3.83
N PRO A 73 7.87 1.92 -4.53
CA PRO A 73 7.86 3.16 -5.31
C PRO A 73 7.34 4.36 -4.50
N ASP A 74 6.72 4.12 -3.35
CA ASP A 74 5.88 5.09 -2.66
C ASP A 74 6.66 5.87 -1.59
N ARG A 75 6.82 7.18 -1.83
CA ARG A 75 7.54 8.07 -0.91
C ARG A 75 6.83 8.25 0.42
N ASN A 76 5.50 8.21 0.46
CA ASN A 76 4.72 8.48 1.66
C ASN A 76 4.81 7.27 2.61
N LEU A 77 4.61 6.05 2.09
CA LEU A 77 4.80 4.81 2.82
C LEU A 77 6.25 4.67 3.28
N GLY A 78 7.20 4.97 2.40
CA GLY A 78 8.63 4.92 2.71
C GLY A 78 9.00 5.88 3.85
N ALA A 79 8.57 7.15 3.77
CA ALA A 79 8.80 8.15 4.82
C ALA A 79 8.13 7.78 6.15
N TRP A 80 6.90 7.26 6.11
CA TRP A 80 6.22 6.77 7.31
C TRP A 80 6.98 5.61 7.95
N ALA A 81 7.43 4.64 7.15
CA ALA A 81 8.13 3.47 7.64
C ALA A 81 9.54 3.81 8.15
N ALA A 82 10.24 4.75 7.48
CA ALA A 82 11.50 5.35 7.92
C ALA A 82 11.37 5.96 9.33
N LYS A 83 10.36 6.81 9.54
CA LYS A 83 10.06 7.43 10.84
C LYS A 83 9.76 6.40 11.92
N LYS A 84 9.04 5.32 11.58
CA LYS A 84 8.71 4.23 12.52
C LYS A 84 9.90 3.34 12.86
N ALA A 85 10.79 3.07 11.90
CA ALA A 85 11.97 2.26 12.10
C ALA A 85 13.16 3.07 12.67
N GLY A 86 13.07 4.40 12.73
CA GLY A 86 14.17 5.27 13.16
C GLY A 86 15.34 5.24 12.18
N ARG A 87 15.06 5.13 10.87
CA ARG A 87 16.06 4.89 9.83
C ARG A 87 15.80 5.73 8.59
N GLU A 88 16.82 6.42 8.10
CA GLU A 88 16.75 7.19 6.85
C GLU A 88 16.79 6.27 5.63
N LEU A 89 16.04 6.64 4.58
CA LEU A 89 15.90 5.87 3.34
C LEU A 89 16.07 6.80 2.13
N VAL A 90 16.60 6.25 1.04
CA VAL A 90 16.51 6.86 -0.29
C VAL A 90 15.14 6.54 -0.87
N LEU A 91 14.26 7.55 -0.91
CA LEU A 91 12.87 7.39 -1.31
C LEU A 91 12.70 7.59 -2.82
N TRP A 92 12.05 6.63 -3.47
CA TRP A 92 11.54 6.84 -4.83
C TRP A 92 10.43 7.90 -4.83
N PRO A 93 10.41 8.86 -5.77
CA PRO A 93 9.46 9.97 -5.75
C PRO A 93 8.04 9.61 -6.23
N GLY A 94 7.63 8.34 -6.13
CA GLY A 94 6.30 7.87 -6.50
C GLY A 94 5.28 8.06 -5.37
N PHE A 95 4.00 8.01 -5.72
CA PHE A 95 2.89 8.16 -4.79
C PHE A 95 1.60 7.57 -5.37
N CYS A 96 0.70 7.09 -4.51
CA CYS A 96 -0.62 6.67 -4.93
C CYS A 96 -1.55 7.87 -5.18
N PRO A 97 -2.06 8.07 -6.42
CA PRO A 97 -2.94 9.20 -6.71
C PRO A 97 -4.26 9.14 -5.93
N THR A 98 -4.78 7.94 -5.62
CA THR A 98 -6.02 7.79 -4.85
C THR A 98 -5.86 8.30 -3.41
N HIS A 99 -4.69 8.11 -2.78
CA HIS A 99 -4.43 8.61 -1.44
C HIS A 99 -4.01 10.08 -1.41
N GLU A 100 -3.38 10.60 -2.47
CA GLU A 100 -3.09 12.04 -2.61
C GLU A 100 -4.35 12.92 -2.67
N LEU A 101 -5.47 12.38 -3.16
CA LEU A 101 -6.77 13.07 -3.17
C LEU A 101 -7.29 13.41 -1.77
N ILE A 102 -6.78 12.76 -0.72
CA ILE A 102 -7.15 13.06 0.67
C ILE A 102 -6.37 14.30 1.10
N THR A 103 -7.09 15.39 1.39
CA THR A 103 -6.49 16.67 1.81
C THR A 103 -6.69 16.95 3.30
N LEU A 104 -5.88 17.86 3.84
CA LEU A 104 -6.07 18.35 5.21
C LEU A 104 -7.41 19.07 5.39
N ASP A 105 -7.93 19.69 4.34
CA ASP A 105 -9.24 20.32 4.39
C ASP A 105 -10.34 19.27 4.51
N ASP A 106 -10.28 18.19 3.73
CA ASP A 106 -11.20 17.04 3.87
C ASP A 106 -11.18 16.48 5.30
N VAL A 107 -9.98 16.32 5.88
CA VAL A 107 -9.82 15.87 7.27
C VAL A 107 -10.49 16.84 8.25
N LYS A 108 -10.30 18.14 8.08
CA LYS A 108 -10.91 19.16 8.95
C LYS A 108 -12.43 19.13 8.84
N GLN A 109 -12.98 19.12 7.63
CA GLN A 109 -14.41 19.07 7.39
C GLN A 109 -15.02 17.78 7.97
N ALA A 110 -14.38 16.62 7.74
CA ALA A 110 -14.84 15.36 8.29
C ALA A 110 -14.85 15.34 9.83
N ARG A 111 -13.83 15.93 10.48
CA ARG A 111 -13.81 16.10 11.94
C ARG A 111 -14.87 17.08 12.46
N LEU A 112 -15.22 18.12 11.70
CA LEU A 112 -16.34 19.01 12.06
C LEU A 112 -17.69 18.29 11.99
N CYS A 113 -17.89 17.46 10.97
CA CYS A 113 -19.10 16.65 10.83
C CYS A 113 -19.20 15.53 11.88
N HIS A 114 -18.06 14.98 12.31
CA HIS A 114 -17.97 13.83 13.22
C HIS A 114 -16.94 14.08 14.33
N PRO A 115 -17.20 14.99 15.29
CA PRO A 115 -16.21 15.42 16.28
C PRO A 115 -15.76 14.30 17.24
N GLY A 116 -16.59 13.27 17.43
CA GLY A 116 -16.25 12.10 18.25
C GLY A 116 -15.57 10.95 17.49
N ALA A 117 -15.38 11.08 16.17
CA ALA A 117 -14.85 10.00 15.35
C ALA A 117 -13.31 9.96 15.37
N LYS A 118 -12.75 8.75 15.46
CA LYS A 118 -11.31 8.49 15.36
C LYS A 118 -10.85 8.48 13.91
N LEU A 119 -9.80 9.20 13.58
CA LEU A 119 -9.24 9.26 12.24
C LEU A 119 -8.22 8.15 12.01
N VAL A 120 -8.52 7.25 11.06
CA VAL A 120 -7.65 6.15 10.67
C VAL A 120 -7.28 6.30 9.20
N VAL A 121 -6.00 6.44 8.89
CA VAL A 121 -5.51 6.71 7.53
C VAL A 121 -4.50 5.69 7.04
N HIS A 122 -4.38 5.56 5.73
CA HIS A 122 -3.40 4.69 5.10
C HIS A 122 -2.01 5.34 5.12
N PRO A 123 -0.92 4.58 5.28
CA PRO A 123 0.45 5.14 5.22
C PRO A 123 0.86 5.67 3.83
N GLU A 124 0.08 5.43 2.77
CA GLU A 124 0.27 6.07 1.45
C GLU A 124 -0.27 7.51 1.41
N CYS A 125 -1.04 7.94 2.43
CA CYS A 125 -1.45 9.33 2.56
C CYS A 125 -0.24 10.23 2.84
N ARG A 126 -0.34 11.50 2.43
CA ARG A 126 0.72 12.49 2.65
C ARG A 126 1.09 12.62 4.14
N PRO A 127 2.36 12.96 4.47
CA PRO A 127 2.84 13.03 5.85
C PRO A 127 1.95 13.88 6.77
N GLU A 128 1.45 15.03 6.30
CA GLU A 128 0.60 15.91 7.08
C GLU A 128 -0.76 15.27 7.45
N ILE A 129 -1.27 14.37 6.61
CA ILE A 129 -2.49 13.59 6.89
C ILE A 129 -2.19 12.49 7.91
N ALA A 130 -1.05 11.81 7.75
CA ALA A 130 -0.60 10.78 8.67
C ALA A 130 -0.34 11.33 10.08
N GLU A 131 0.15 12.57 10.18
CA GLU A 131 0.39 13.26 11.46
C GLU A 131 -0.90 13.73 12.14
N ALA A 132 -1.94 14.06 11.37
CA ALA A 132 -3.24 14.44 11.91
C ALA A 132 -4.10 13.23 12.36
N ALA A 133 -3.69 12.00 12.04
CA ALA A 133 -4.45 10.78 12.27
C ALA A 133 -4.27 10.21 13.68
N ASP A 134 -5.36 9.66 14.23
CA ASP A 134 -5.31 8.89 15.47
C ASP A 134 -4.59 7.54 15.27
N ALA A 135 -4.69 6.96 14.07
CA ALA A 135 -3.93 5.77 13.68
C ALA A 135 -3.57 5.75 12.19
N VAL A 136 -2.35 5.28 11.90
CA VAL A 136 -1.89 5.02 10.52
C VAL A 136 -1.71 3.52 10.34
N LYS A 137 -2.47 2.91 9.42
CA LYS A 137 -2.52 1.45 9.23
C LYS A 137 -2.76 1.09 7.76
N GLY A 138 -2.17 -0.02 7.30
CA GLY A 138 -2.63 -0.70 6.09
C GLY A 138 -4.08 -1.22 6.25
N THR A 139 -4.76 -1.58 5.16
CA THR A 139 -6.21 -1.91 5.16
C THR A 139 -6.61 -2.99 6.17
N SER A 140 -5.90 -4.12 6.23
CA SER A 140 -6.15 -5.16 7.24
C SER A 140 -5.84 -4.67 8.67
N GLY A 141 -4.84 -3.80 8.82
CA GLY A 141 -4.52 -3.17 10.10
C GLY A 141 -5.59 -2.16 10.55
N MET A 142 -6.26 -1.46 9.62
CA MET A 142 -7.37 -0.57 9.92
C MET A 142 -8.54 -1.34 10.52
N LEU A 143 -8.91 -2.45 9.90
CA LEU A 143 -9.98 -3.33 10.40
C LEU A 143 -9.67 -3.84 11.81
N ARG A 144 -8.43 -4.32 12.05
CA ARG A 144 -8.00 -4.76 13.38
C ARG A 144 -8.08 -3.62 14.40
N TYR A 145 -7.52 -2.46 14.06
CA TYR A 145 -7.56 -1.28 14.92
C TYR A 145 -9.00 -0.87 15.27
N CYS A 146 -9.90 -0.79 14.28
CA CYS A 146 -11.30 -0.40 14.52
C CYS A 146 -12.07 -1.44 15.36
N ARG A 147 -11.67 -2.71 15.30
CA ARG A 147 -12.24 -3.80 16.12
C ARG A 147 -11.82 -3.69 17.58
N GLU A 148 -10.54 -3.38 17.82
CA GLU A 148 -9.94 -3.30 19.15
C GLU A 148 -10.24 -1.97 19.86
N GLU A 149 -10.38 -0.88 19.10
CA GLU A 149 -10.67 0.45 19.62
C GLU A 149 -12.11 0.56 20.15
N GLU A 150 -12.31 1.26 21.26
CA GLU A 150 -13.63 1.38 21.91
C GLU A 150 -14.55 2.36 21.17
N ALA A 151 -13.98 3.28 20.39
CA ALA A 151 -14.74 4.30 19.67
C ALA A 151 -15.88 3.72 18.81
N ALA A 152 -17.03 4.40 18.80
CA ALA A 152 -18.18 4.01 18.01
C ALA A 152 -18.12 4.52 16.57
N GLU A 153 -17.34 5.58 16.32
CA GLU A 153 -17.27 6.27 15.03
C GLU A 153 -15.82 6.41 14.54
N PHE A 154 -15.63 6.21 13.24
CA PHE A 154 -14.31 6.31 12.59
C PHE A 154 -14.39 7.09 11.28
N LEU A 155 -13.44 7.99 11.08
CA LEU A 155 -13.12 8.62 9.81
C LEU A 155 -12.05 7.77 9.12
N ILE A 156 -12.33 7.33 7.89
CA ILE A 156 -11.47 6.41 7.14
C ILE A 156 -10.83 7.14 5.96
N GLY A 157 -9.51 7.34 6.04
CA GLY A 157 -8.68 7.94 5.00
C GLY A 157 -7.95 6.89 4.17
N THR A 158 -8.68 6.24 3.25
CA THR A 158 -8.13 5.33 2.23
C THR A 158 -9.16 5.22 1.09
N GLU A 159 -8.96 4.27 0.17
CA GLU A 159 -9.93 3.97 -0.88
C GLU A 159 -11.33 3.64 -0.31
N VAL A 160 -12.38 4.24 -0.86
CA VAL A 160 -13.75 4.19 -0.30
C VAL A 160 -14.36 2.79 -0.22
N GLY A 161 -13.92 1.85 -1.04
CA GLY A 161 -14.33 0.45 -0.99
C GLY A 161 -13.99 -0.24 0.34
N MET A 162 -13.00 0.27 1.09
CA MET A 162 -12.70 -0.23 2.43
C MET A 162 -13.89 -0.09 3.39
N LEU A 163 -14.75 0.92 3.20
CA LEU A 163 -15.92 1.13 4.06
C LEU A 163 -16.92 -0.02 3.97
N ALA A 164 -17.09 -0.61 2.80
CA ALA A 164 -17.99 -1.75 2.63
C ALA A 164 -17.52 -2.95 3.48
N ARG A 165 -16.21 -3.20 3.50
CA ARG A 165 -15.62 -4.25 4.34
C ARG A 165 -15.79 -3.95 5.82
N LEU A 166 -15.46 -2.72 6.25
CA LEU A 166 -15.58 -2.31 7.66
C LEU A 166 -17.03 -2.42 8.17
N ARG A 167 -18.00 -1.94 7.40
CA ARG A 167 -19.43 -2.02 7.76
C ARG A 167 -19.94 -3.46 7.82
N ARG A 168 -19.47 -4.33 6.92
CA ARG A 168 -19.82 -5.75 6.93
C ARG A 168 -19.25 -6.49 8.15
N GLU A 169 -17.99 -6.22 8.48
CA GLU A 169 -17.29 -6.92 9.56
C GLU A 169 -17.55 -6.34 10.97
N LEU A 170 -17.91 -5.07 11.05
CA LEU A 170 -18.14 -4.34 12.30
C LEU A 170 -19.47 -3.55 12.23
N PRO A 171 -20.63 -4.22 12.08
CA PRO A 171 -21.91 -3.57 11.81
C PRO A 171 -22.41 -2.64 12.93
N HIS A 172 -21.87 -2.78 14.15
CA HIS A 172 -22.23 -1.94 15.30
C HIS A 172 -21.44 -0.61 15.36
N LYS A 173 -20.44 -0.43 14.50
CA LYS A 173 -19.61 0.78 14.43
C LYS A 173 -19.96 1.59 13.19
N ARG A 174 -19.78 2.91 13.27
CA ARG A 174 -20.06 3.85 12.17
C ARG A 174 -18.76 4.25 11.47
N PHE A 175 -18.77 4.16 10.15
CA PHE A 175 -17.61 4.45 9.31
C PHE A 175 -17.97 5.50 8.26
N TYR A 176 -17.20 6.59 8.24
CA TYR A 176 -17.35 7.71 7.33
C TYR A 176 -16.06 7.89 6.53
N PRO A 177 -16.13 8.11 5.22
CA PRO A 177 -14.93 8.38 4.45
C PRO A 177 -14.46 9.81 4.75
N VAL A 178 -13.16 10.02 4.78
CA VAL A 178 -12.61 11.40 4.86
C VAL A 178 -13.01 12.20 3.62
N THR A 179 -12.98 11.56 2.44
CA THR A 179 -13.46 12.12 1.18
C THR A 179 -14.09 11.03 0.33
N GLN A 180 -15.14 11.37 -0.43
CA GLN A 180 -15.77 10.47 -1.40
C GLN A 180 -14.95 10.33 -2.69
N LEU A 181 -13.94 11.19 -2.87
CA LEU A 181 -13.14 11.26 -4.09
C LEU A 181 -12.08 10.15 -4.18
N ALA A 182 -11.71 9.53 -3.06
CA ALA A 182 -10.69 8.49 -2.99
C ALA A 182 -11.20 7.15 -3.56
N VAL A 183 -11.48 7.11 -4.86
CA VAL A 183 -11.89 5.92 -5.62
C VAL A 183 -10.74 5.52 -6.53
N CYS A 184 -10.25 4.28 -6.41
CA CYS A 184 -9.25 3.75 -7.35
C CYS A 184 -9.95 3.26 -8.63
N PRO A 185 -9.74 3.88 -9.80
CA PRO A 185 -10.44 3.50 -11.03
C PRO A 185 -10.09 2.07 -11.46
N PHE A 186 -8.82 1.67 -11.36
CA PHE A 186 -8.37 0.32 -11.71
C PHE A 186 -9.02 -0.78 -10.88
N MET A 187 -9.17 -0.55 -9.57
CA MET A 187 -9.89 -1.49 -8.70
C MET A 187 -11.37 -1.65 -9.11
N LYS A 188 -11.99 -0.64 -9.72
CA LYS A 188 -13.39 -0.69 -10.17
C LYS A 188 -13.57 -1.25 -11.58
N MET A 189 -12.48 -1.60 -12.29
CA MET A 189 -12.60 -2.21 -13.62
C MET A 189 -13.09 -3.66 -13.58
N THR A 190 -12.88 -4.36 -12.45
CA THR A 190 -13.42 -5.71 -12.21
C THR A 190 -14.92 -5.64 -11.91
N THR A 191 -15.74 -6.32 -12.71
CA THR A 191 -17.21 -6.41 -12.53
C THR A 191 -17.66 -7.85 -12.30
N LEU A 192 -18.91 -8.06 -11.89
CA LEU A 192 -19.48 -9.39 -11.67
C LEU A 192 -19.56 -10.21 -12.96
N GLU A 193 -19.86 -9.57 -14.08
CA GLU A 193 -19.93 -10.19 -15.40
C GLU A 193 -18.54 -10.68 -15.85
N LYS A 194 -17.51 -9.84 -15.66
CA LYS A 194 -16.12 -10.23 -15.96
C LYS A 194 -15.66 -11.36 -15.05
N LEU A 195 -16.02 -11.32 -13.76
CA LEU A 195 -15.71 -12.39 -12.81
C LEU A 195 -16.38 -13.71 -13.22
N LEU A 196 -17.67 -13.68 -13.54
CA LEU A 196 -18.41 -14.85 -14.00
C LEU A 196 -17.75 -15.46 -15.24
N ARG A 197 -17.46 -14.63 -16.24
CA ARG A 197 -16.77 -15.07 -17.46
C ARG A 197 -15.42 -15.69 -17.14
N ALA A 198 -14.62 -15.05 -16.27
CA ALA A 198 -13.31 -15.55 -15.91
C ALA A 198 -13.34 -16.90 -15.18
N LEU A 199 -14.39 -17.16 -14.39
CA LEU A 199 -14.61 -18.44 -13.73
C LEU A 199 -15.09 -19.53 -14.71
N GLN A 200 -15.92 -19.17 -15.69
CA GLN A 200 -16.43 -20.11 -16.70
C GLN A 200 -15.36 -20.51 -17.71
N GLU A 201 -14.52 -19.55 -18.12
CA GLU A 201 -13.51 -19.73 -19.17
C GLU A 201 -12.13 -20.09 -18.62
N GLU A 202 -11.92 -19.95 -17.31
CA GLU A 202 -10.61 -20.05 -16.64
C GLU A 202 -9.54 -19.14 -17.27
N GLN A 203 -9.96 -17.99 -17.79
CA GLN A 203 -9.13 -17.01 -18.50
C GLN A 203 -9.49 -15.58 -18.08
N PRO A 204 -8.59 -14.61 -18.26
CA PRO A 204 -7.20 -14.75 -18.71
C PRO A 204 -6.24 -15.23 -17.61
N VAL A 205 -5.33 -16.13 -17.96
CA VAL A 205 -4.29 -16.64 -17.06
C VAL A 205 -3.11 -15.65 -16.97
N VAL A 206 -2.79 -15.23 -15.74
CA VAL A 206 -1.58 -14.45 -15.46
C VAL A 206 -0.36 -15.35 -15.63
N ARG A 207 0.57 -14.92 -16.49
CA ARG A 207 1.85 -15.60 -16.74
C ARG A 207 3.01 -14.68 -16.38
N VAL A 208 4.03 -15.25 -15.75
CA VAL A 208 5.30 -14.59 -15.47
C VAL A 208 6.40 -15.51 -15.99
N GLU A 209 7.37 -14.95 -16.68
CA GLU A 209 8.49 -15.72 -17.22
C GLU A 209 9.24 -16.45 -16.08
N PRO A 210 9.59 -17.75 -16.23
CA PRO A 210 10.16 -18.56 -15.15
C PRO A 210 11.37 -17.96 -14.42
N VAL A 211 12.36 -17.43 -15.15
CA VAL A 211 13.57 -16.83 -14.55
C VAL A 211 13.22 -15.57 -13.76
N LEU A 212 12.34 -14.73 -14.32
CA LEU A 212 11.86 -13.53 -13.65
C LEU A 212 11.06 -13.88 -12.38
N ARG A 213 10.18 -14.87 -12.47
CA ARG A 213 9.39 -15.38 -11.36
C ARG A 213 10.29 -15.84 -10.21
N GLU A 214 11.31 -16.63 -10.48
CA GLU A 214 12.21 -17.15 -9.45
C GLU A 214 12.96 -16.05 -8.70
N ARG A 215 13.46 -15.05 -9.44
CA ARG A 215 14.13 -13.89 -8.82
C ARG A 215 13.18 -13.05 -7.97
N ALA A 216 12.00 -12.71 -8.51
CA ALA A 216 11.00 -11.93 -7.79
C ALA A 216 10.47 -12.68 -6.55
N LEU A 217 10.33 -14.00 -6.63
CA LEU A 217 9.86 -14.84 -5.53
C LEU A 217 10.79 -14.75 -4.32
N GLY A 218 12.11 -14.72 -4.51
CA GLY A 218 13.06 -14.60 -3.41
C GLY A 218 12.84 -13.34 -2.56
N ALA A 219 12.55 -12.20 -3.19
CA ALA A 219 12.26 -10.95 -2.47
C ALA A 219 10.93 -11.02 -1.69
N VAL A 220 9.92 -11.70 -2.26
CA VAL A 220 8.62 -11.91 -1.62
C VAL A 220 8.72 -12.90 -0.46
N GLN A 221 9.48 -13.98 -0.59
CA GLN A 221 9.68 -14.97 0.48
C GLN A 221 10.36 -14.35 1.69
N ARG A 222 11.44 -13.57 1.48
CA ARG A 222 12.11 -12.85 2.58
C ARG A 222 11.18 -11.89 3.32
N MET A 223 10.24 -11.25 2.62
CA MET A 223 9.20 -10.42 3.25
C MET A 223 8.28 -11.24 4.16
N ILE A 224 7.88 -12.44 3.71
CA ILE A 224 7.00 -13.34 4.48
C ILE A 224 7.73 -13.86 5.72
N GLU A 225 9.01 -14.21 5.60
CA GLU A 225 9.86 -14.66 6.72
C GLU A 225 10.02 -13.61 7.82
N VAL A 226 10.02 -12.32 7.49
CA VAL A 226 10.07 -11.21 8.48
C VAL A 226 8.72 -10.98 9.16
N GLY A 227 7.61 -11.22 8.45
CA GLY A 227 6.25 -10.97 8.95
C GLY A 227 5.57 -12.16 9.62
N GLY A 228 6.18 -13.36 9.54
CA GLY A 228 5.74 -14.59 10.18
C GLY A 228 6.22 -14.76 11.61
#